data_AF-A0A7S3FNL7-F1
#
_entry.id   AF-A0A7S3FNL7-F1
#
_cell.length_a   1.000
_cell.length_b   1.000
_cell.length_c   1.000
_cell.angle_alpha   90.00
_cell.angle_beta   90.00
_cell.angle_gamma   90.00
#
_symmetry.space_group_name_H-M   'P 1'
#
loop_
_entity.id
_entity.type
_entity.pdbx_description
1 polymer ?
#
loop_
_entity_poly.entity_id
_entity_poly.type
_entity_poly.pdbx_seq_one_letter_code
_entity_poly.pdbx_strand_id
1 'polypeptide(L)'
;DVPPSVAGALVTSEGLAMAVALVAAAEASSAAAAEEEAACEMQVEADDENLMRWRVRLGMPRSSPLGAELAALAAQTSLLPAVTLDVMLPFNFPAAPPFVRVVSPRFAFHTGHVTIGGSLCFVLLTSVGWQPSYPMRSVFSGIRSAMLDGGARLCPRCAHVPYEEAEAHRAFWRVARQHGWES
;
A
#
# COMPACT_ATOMS: atom_id res chain seq x y z
N ASP A 1 -22.53 -69.32 -10.15
CA ASP A 1 -22.29 -67.99 -9.56
C ASP A 1 -21.51 -67.08 -10.49
N VAL A 2 -22.11 -65.94 -10.89
CA VAL A 2 -21.42 -64.83 -11.58
C VAL A 2 -21.49 -63.63 -10.63
N PRO A 3 -20.38 -62.93 -10.33
CA PRO A 3 -20.40 -61.83 -9.37
C PRO A 3 -21.09 -60.59 -9.96
N PRO A 4 -21.65 -59.71 -9.12
CA PRO A 4 -22.26 -58.47 -9.61
C PRO A 4 -21.18 -57.56 -10.18
N SER A 5 -21.40 -57.15 -11.44
CA SER A 5 -20.59 -56.14 -12.12
C SER A 5 -20.56 -54.87 -11.30
N VAL A 6 -19.37 -54.47 -10.85
CA VAL A 6 -19.13 -53.17 -10.24
C VAL A 6 -19.44 -52.12 -11.30
N ALA A 7 -20.56 -51.40 -11.15
CA ALA A 7 -20.92 -50.30 -12.02
C ALA A 7 -19.87 -49.19 -11.85
N GLY A 8 -18.94 -49.09 -12.80
CA GLY A 8 -18.02 -47.97 -12.90
C GLY A 8 -18.84 -46.70 -13.12
N ALA A 9 -18.71 -45.73 -12.22
CA ALA A 9 -19.29 -44.41 -12.41
C ALA A 9 -18.66 -43.78 -13.66
N LEU A 10 -19.40 -43.78 -14.78
CA LEU A 10 -18.96 -43.10 -16.00
C LEU A 10 -18.90 -41.60 -15.69
N VAL A 11 -17.69 -41.04 -15.72
CA VAL A 11 -17.48 -39.60 -15.83
C VAL A 11 -18.09 -39.17 -17.16
N THR A 12 -19.18 -38.41 -17.12
CA THR A 12 -19.83 -37.91 -18.33
C THR A 12 -18.95 -36.85 -18.98
N SER A 13 -19.05 -36.69 -20.30
CA SER A 13 -18.33 -35.64 -21.04
C SER A 13 -18.66 -34.23 -20.51
N GLU A 14 -19.88 -34.01 -20.03
CA GLU A 14 -20.29 -32.78 -19.34
C GLU A 14 -19.59 -32.60 -17.99
N GLY A 15 -19.43 -33.67 -17.21
CA GLY A 15 -18.68 -33.64 -15.96
C GLY A 15 -17.19 -33.35 -16.17
N LEU A 16 -16.60 -33.89 -17.24
CA LEU A 16 -15.22 -33.59 -17.63
C LEU A 16 -15.06 -32.14 -18.09
N ALA A 17 -16.00 -31.62 -18.89
CA ALA A 17 -15.98 -30.22 -19.34
C ALA A 17 -16.10 -29.23 -18.16
N MET A 18 -16.98 -29.53 -17.19
CA MET A 18 -17.14 -28.70 -15.99
C MET A 18 -15.89 -28.71 -15.10
N ALA A 19 -15.23 -29.86 -14.95
CA ALA A 19 -13.96 -29.95 -14.22
C ALA A 19 -12.84 -29.15 -14.90
N VAL A 20 -12.73 -29.19 -16.23
CA VAL A 20 -11.75 -28.39 -17.00
C VAL A 20 -12.01 -26.89 -16.82
N ALA A 21 -13.27 -26.45 -16.88
CA ALA A 21 -13.63 -25.05 -16.68
C ALA A 21 -13.30 -24.54 -15.26
N LEU A 22 -13.53 -25.36 -14.24
CA LEU A 22 -13.20 -25.02 -12.84
C LEU A 22 -11.68 -24.87 -12.64
N VAL A 23 -10.88 -25.76 -13.23
CA VAL A 23 -9.42 -25.69 -13.15
C VAL A 23 -8.91 -24.42 -13.86
N ALA A 24 -9.40 -24.11 -15.06
CA ALA A 24 -9.01 -22.90 -15.77
C ALA A 24 -9.38 -21.61 -14.99
N ALA A 25 -10.55 -21.59 -14.33
CA ALA A 25 -10.95 -20.47 -13.48
C ALA A 25 -10.05 -20.31 -12.24
N ALA A 26 -9.64 -21.41 -11.62
CA ALA A 26 -8.71 -21.39 -10.48
C ALA A 26 -7.31 -20.90 -10.89
N GLU A 27 -6.79 -21.34 -12.04
CA GLU A 27 -5.49 -20.86 -12.57
C GLU A 27 -5.54 -19.38 -12.94
N ALA A 28 -6.60 -18.93 -13.62
CA ALA A 28 -6.79 -17.51 -13.93
C ALA A 28 -6.89 -16.65 -12.65
N SER A 29 -7.57 -17.15 -11.61
CA SER A 29 -7.62 -16.50 -10.30
C SER A 29 -6.25 -16.45 -9.61
N SER A 30 -5.45 -17.51 -9.72
CA SER A 30 -4.10 -17.56 -9.15
C SER A 30 -3.14 -16.60 -9.85
N ALA A 31 -3.22 -16.50 -11.19
CA ALA A 31 -2.42 -15.56 -11.96
C ALA A 31 -2.79 -14.11 -11.63
N ALA A 32 -4.09 -13.80 -11.55
CA ALA A 32 -4.58 -12.49 -11.15
C ALA A 32 -4.14 -12.11 -9.72
N ALA A 33 -4.15 -13.06 -8.78
CA ALA A 33 -3.67 -12.85 -7.42
C ALA A 33 -2.15 -12.59 -7.37
N ALA A 34 -1.36 -13.30 -8.17
CA ALA A 34 0.09 -13.07 -8.25
C ALA A 34 0.43 -11.71 -8.87
N GLU A 35 -0.30 -11.27 -9.90
CA GLU A 35 -0.15 -9.93 -10.47
C GLU A 35 -0.58 -8.82 -9.50
N GLU A 36 -1.62 -9.06 -8.70
CA GLU A 36 -2.05 -8.21 -7.58
C GLU A 36 -0.95 -8.09 -6.52
N GLU A 37 -0.34 -9.21 -6.15
CA GLU A 37 0.71 -9.28 -5.15
C GLU A 37 1.98 -8.56 -5.63
N ALA A 38 2.33 -8.70 -6.91
CA ALA A 38 3.40 -7.96 -7.55
C ALA A 38 3.09 -6.45 -7.65
N ALA A 39 1.85 -6.06 -7.94
CA ALA A 39 1.43 -4.66 -7.91
C ALA A 39 1.50 -4.05 -6.50
N CYS A 40 1.37 -4.89 -5.49
CA CYS A 40 1.55 -4.57 -4.07
C CYS A 40 3.02 -4.61 -3.62
N GLU A 41 3.99 -4.69 -4.53
CA GLU A 41 5.40 -4.70 -4.17
C GLU A 41 5.78 -3.47 -3.34
N MET A 42 6.64 -3.70 -2.35
CA MET A 42 7.23 -2.68 -1.50
C MET A 42 8.73 -2.66 -1.73
N GLN A 43 9.25 -1.52 -2.14
CA GLN A 43 10.69 -1.32 -2.32
C GLN A 43 11.19 -0.33 -1.28
N VAL A 44 12.26 -0.67 -0.57
CA VAL A 44 12.87 0.18 0.45
C VAL A 44 14.32 0.44 0.04
N GLU A 45 14.66 1.71 -0.11
CA GLU A 45 15.99 2.20 -0.46
C GLU A 45 16.47 3.10 0.69
N ALA A 46 17.58 2.77 1.35
CA ALA A 46 18.21 3.67 2.30
C ALA A 46 19.06 4.70 1.55
N ASP A 47 19.16 5.92 2.08
CA ASP A 47 20.05 6.95 1.55
C ASP A 47 21.50 6.64 1.94
N ASP A 48 22.41 6.68 0.96
CA ASP A 48 23.83 6.34 1.15
C ASP A 48 24.56 7.36 2.03
N GLU A 49 24.13 8.63 2.01
CA GLU A 49 24.73 9.72 2.79
C GLU A 49 24.08 9.84 4.18
N ASN A 50 22.81 9.42 4.30
CA ASN A 50 22.07 9.45 5.56
C ASN A 50 21.25 8.17 5.78
N LEU A 51 21.85 7.18 6.43
CA LEU A 51 21.20 5.91 6.78
C LEU A 51 19.93 6.06 7.64
N MET A 52 19.69 7.22 8.24
CA MET A 52 18.47 7.54 9.00
C MET A 52 17.32 8.02 8.09
N ARG A 53 17.55 8.16 6.79
CA ARG A 53 16.56 8.56 5.79
C ARG A 53 16.35 7.44 4.77
N TRP A 54 15.12 6.96 4.65
CA TRP A 54 14.77 5.92 3.67
C TRP A 54 13.72 6.42 2.69
N ARG A 55 13.84 5.98 1.44
CA ARG A 55 12.81 6.10 0.42
C ARG A 55 12.07 4.79 0.31
N VAL A 56 10.75 4.83 0.45
CA VAL A 56 9.90 3.64 0.36
C VAL A 56 8.90 3.81 -0.77
N ARG A 57 8.87 2.90 -1.73
CA ARG A 57 7.83 2.84 -2.76
C ARG A 57 6.81 1.80 -2.35
N LEU A 58 5.56 2.24 -2.21
CA LEU A 58 4.42 1.38 -1.90
C LEU A 58 3.56 1.21 -3.14
N GLY A 59 3.64 0.02 -3.72
CA GLY A 59 2.63 -0.46 -4.66
C GLY A 59 1.26 -0.62 -4.00
N MET A 60 0.22 -0.54 -4.81
CA MET A 60 -1.18 -0.66 -4.39
C MET A 60 -1.87 -1.76 -5.18
N PRO A 61 -2.85 -2.46 -4.58
CA PRO A 61 -3.72 -3.40 -5.28
C PRO A 61 -4.26 -2.77 -6.57
N ARG A 62 -4.04 -3.38 -7.74
CA ARG A 62 -4.57 -2.87 -9.02
C ARG A 62 -6.10 -2.86 -9.02
N SER A 63 -6.70 -3.75 -8.24
CA SER A 63 -8.15 -3.81 -8.00
C SER A 63 -8.70 -2.61 -7.21
N SER A 64 -7.84 -1.88 -6.48
CA SER A 64 -8.25 -0.71 -5.71
C SER A 64 -8.37 0.56 -6.57
N PRO A 65 -9.26 1.51 -6.21
CA PRO A 65 -9.34 2.81 -6.88
C PRO A 65 -8.00 3.55 -6.95
N LEU A 66 -7.22 3.53 -5.86
CA LEU A 66 -5.92 4.18 -5.80
C LEU A 66 -4.91 3.50 -6.75
N GLY A 67 -4.87 2.17 -6.80
CA GLY A 67 -3.97 1.43 -7.70
C GLY A 67 -4.26 1.72 -9.18
N ALA A 68 -5.54 1.79 -9.55
CA ALA A 68 -5.94 2.17 -10.90
C ALA A 68 -5.52 3.62 -11.25
N GLU A 69 -5.69 4.56 -10.32
CA GLU A 69 -5.27 5.96 -10.51
C GLU A 69 -3.74 6.11 -10.62
N LEU A 70 -2.98 5.36 -9.82
CA LEU A 70 -1.52 5.33 -9.88
C LEU A 70 -1.02 4.81 -11.23
N ALA A 71 -1.63 3.73 -11.74
CA ALA A 71 -1.32 3.19 -13.06
C ALA A 71 -1.64 4.21 -14.18
N ALA A 72 -2.80 4.87 -14.10
CA ALA A 72 -3.20 5.89 -15.07
C ALA A 72 -2.28 7.12 -15.04
N LEU A 73 -1.83 7.55 -13.86
CA LEU A 73 -0.88 8.64 -13.69
C LEU A 73 0.50 8.28 -14.25
N ALA A 74 0.99 7.07 -13.99
CA ALA A 74 2.26 6.57 -14.51
C ALA A 74 2.26 6.46 -16.05
N ALA A 75 1.11 6.18 -16.67
CA ALA A 75 0.99 6.17 -18.13
C ALA A 75 1.08 7.58 -18.77
N GLN A 76 0.82 8.64 -18.00
CA GLN A 76 0.76 10.03 -18.47
C GLN A 76 1.96 10.87 -18.03
N THR A 77 2.80 10.34 -17.14
CA THR A 77 3.91 11.04 -16.50
C THR A 77 5.13 10.14 -16.41
N SER A 78 6.25 10.65 -15.90
CA SER A 78 7.43 9.84 -15.59
C SER A 78 7.39 9.20 -14.19
N LEU A 79 6.26 9.30 -13.48
CA LEU A 79 6.12 8.73 -12.14
C LEU A 79 5.93 7.22 -12.20
N LEU A 80 6.43 6.53 -11.19
CA LEU A 80 6.16 5.10 -10.98
C LEU A 80 4.71 4.91 -10.47
N PRO A 81 4.06 3.77 -10.75
CA PRO A 81 2.72 3.45 -10.27
C PRO A 81 2.73 3.04 -8.78
N ALA A 82 3.30 3.88 -7.93
CA ALA A 82 3.49 3.63 -6.51
C ALA A 82 3.41 4.94 -5.71
N VAL A 83 3.07 4.83 -4.43
CA VAL A 83 3.20 5.95 -3.48
C VAL A 83 4.64 5.98 -2.97
N THR A 84 5.36 7.05 -3.26
CA THR A 84 6.72 7.26 -2.76
C THR A 84 6.65 7.96 -1.41
N LEU A 85 7.19 7.31 -0.38
CA LEU A 85 7.34 7.84 0.96
C LEU A 85 8.79 8.24 1.23
N ASP A 86 8.93 9.23 2.08
CA ASP A 86 10.19 9.64 2.71
C ASP A 86 10.05 9.37 4.21
N VAL A 87 10.95 8.55 4.72
CA VAL A 87 10.96 8.05 6.09
C VAL A 87 12.19 8.60 6.78
N MET A 88 12.00 9.34 7.87
CA MET A 88 13.08 9.88 8.68
C MET A 88 13.05 9.26 10.07
N LEU A 89 14.09 8.50 10.37
CA LEU A 89 14.30 7.87 11.67
C LEU A 89 14.86 8.92 12.64
N PRO A 90 14.25 9.13 13.82
CA PRO A 90 14.81 10.02 14.81
C PRO A 90 16.07 9.42 15.45
N PHE A 91 16.89 10.24 16.09
CA PHE A 91 18.13 9.79 16.75
C PHE A 91 17.90 8.73 17.83
N ASN A 92 16.76 8.78 18.51
CA ASN A 92 16.35 7.80 19.52
C ASN A 92 15.50 6.65 18.96
N PHE A 93 15.46 6.44 17.64
CA PHE A 93 14.82 5.27 17.05
C PHE A 93 15.45 3.97 17.59
N PRO A 94 14.68 2.93 17.93
CA PRO A 94 13.23 2.77 17.75
C PRO A 94 12.36 3.25 18.93
N ALA A 95 12.92 3.93 19.94
CA ALA A 95 12.14 4.39 21.10
C ALA A 95 11.06 5.42 20.71
N ALA A 96 11.32 6.26 19.70
CA ALA A 96 10.34 7.17 19.10
C ALA A 96 9.97 6.74 17.67
N PRO A 97 8.76 7.08 17.20
CA PRO A 97 8.32 6.73 15.85
C PRO A 97 9.12 7.44 14.76
N PRO A 98 9.22 6.84 13.56
CA PRO A 98 9.70 7.55 12.38
C PRO A 98 8.74 8.68 11.99
N PHE A 99 9.28 9.77 11.46
CA PHE A 99 8.48 10.72 10.70
C PHE A 99 8.32 10.20 9.27
N VAL A 100 7.08 10.00 8.83
CA VAL A 100 6.78 9.50 7.48
C VAL A 100 5.92 10.51 6.74
N ARG A 101 6.33 10.82 5.51
CA ARG A 101 5.57 11.67 4.59
C ARG A 101 5.50 11.05 3.20
N VAL A 102 4.44 11.39 2.48
CA VAL A 102 4.34 11.19 1.03
C VAL A 102 5.19 12.23 0.33
N VAL A 103 5.99 11.79 -0.65
CA VAL A 103 6.70 12.66 -1.60
C VAL A 103 5.86 12.83 -2.85
N SER A 104 5.36 11.73 -3.40
CA SER A 104 4.53 11.69 -4.60
C SER A 104 3.67 10.41 -4.61
N PRO A 105 2.55 10.41 -5.33
CA PRO A 105 1.86 11.56 -5.91
C PRO A 105 1.14 12.42 -4.86
N ARG A 106 0.58 13.57 -5.28
CA ARG A 106 -0.27 14.41 -4.41
C ARG A 106 -1.69 13.85 -4.33
N PHE A 107 -2.23 13.78 -3.12
CA PHE A 107 -3.54 13.20 -2.82
C PHE A 107 -4.62 14.27 -2.82
N ALA A 108 -5.86 13.86 -3.07
CA ALA A 108 -7.03 14.67 -2.83
C ALA A 108 -7.16 14.95 -1.33
N PHE A 109 -7.53 16.18 -0.98
CA PHE A 109 -7.65 16.60 0.41
C PHE A 109 -8.66 15.75 1.18
N HIS A 110 -8.36 15.43 2.45
CA HIS A 110 -9.17 14.56 3.33
C HIS A 110 -9.34 13.10 2.87
N THR A 111 -8.42 12.57 2.06
CA THR A 111 -8.42 11.14 1.69
C THR A 111 -7.14 10.44 2.15
N GLY A 112 -7.23 9.13 2.42
CA GLY A 112 -6.07 8.25 2.60
C GLY A 112 -5.18 8.53 3.81
N HIS A 113 -5.67 9.27 4.82
CA HIS A 113 -4.87 9.73 5.96
C HIS A 113 -3.66 10.59 5.57
N VAL A 114 -3.68 11.23 4.40
CA VAL A 114 -2.64 12.15 3.95
C VAL A 114 -3.10 13.58 4.25
N THR A 115 -2.29 14.33 5.00
CA THR A 115 -2.58 15.73 5.30
C THR A 115 -2.39 16.60 4.06
N ILE A 116 -2.85 17.85 4.12
CA ILE A 116 -2.67 18.82 3.02
C ILE A 116 -1.20 18.99 2.59
N GLY A 117 -0.25 18.75 3.49
CA GLY A 117 1.18 18.87 3.22
C GLY A 117 1.90 17.55 2.93
N GLY A 118 1.17 16.43 2.87
CA GLY A 118 1.76 15.12 2.55
C GLY A 118 2.26 14.34 3.77
N SER A 119 2.15 14.84 5.00
CA SER A 119 2.40 14.01 6.19
C SER A 119 1.25 13.03 6.42
N LEU A 120 1.51 11.92 7.11
CA LEU A 120 0.49 10.93 7.44
C LEU A 120 -0.15 11.23 8.80
N CYS A 121 -1.48 11.32 8.86
CA CYS A 121 -2.24 11.36 10.11
C CYS A 121 -2.69 9.95 10.52
N PHE A 122 -1.71 9.10 10.84
CA PHE A 122 -1.95 7.72 11.22
C PHE A 122 -1.45 7.47 12.65
N VAL A 123 -2.33 6.99 13.53
CA VAL A 123 -2.08 6.84 14.98
C VAL A 123 -0.85 5.98 15.30
N LEU A 124 -0.55 4.98 14.47
CA LEU A 124 0.62 4.12 14.64
C LEU A 124 1.94 4.91 14.61
N LEU A 125 1.99 6.04 13.89
CA LEU A 125 3.18 6.89 13.74
C LEU A 125 3.23 8.02 14.80
N THR A 126 2.58 7.82 15.95
CA THR A 126 2.48 8.82 17.02
C THR A 126 2.99 8.24 18.32
N SER A 127 3.38 9.09 19.28
CA SER A 127 3.83 8.64 20.60
C SER A 127 2.81 7.76 21.33
N VAL A 128 1.52 7.92 21.02
CA VAL A 128 0.43 7.12 21.60
C VAL A 128 0.31 5.73 20.97
N GLY A 129 0.51 5.61 19.65
CA GLY A 129 0.30 4.36 18.93
C GLY A 129 1.57 3.59 18.56
N TRP A 130 2.74 4.22 18.66
CA TRP A 130 4.02 3.62 18.31
C TRP A 130 4.49 2.59 19.34
N GLN A 131 5.01 1.47 18.86
CA GLN A 131 5.69 0.48 19.70
C GLN A 131 7.06 0.16 19.06
N PRO A 132 8.18 0.27 19.80
CA PRO A 132 9.52 0.01 19.28
C PRO A 132 9.73 -1.40 18.70
N SER A 133 8.90 -2.35 19.12
CA SER A 133 8.93 -3.74 18.64
C SER A 133 8.26 -3.94 17.28
N TYR A 134 7.60 -2.92 16.70
CA TYR A 134 6.95 -3.07 15.41
C TYR A 134 7.98 -3.20 14.28
N PRO A 135 7.93 -4.30 13.51
CA PRO A 135 8.80 -4.42 12.35
C PRO A 135 8.37 -3.39 11.29
N MET A 136 9.34 -2.67 10.73
CA MET A 136 9.09 -1.60 9.75
C MET A 136 8.26 -2.06 8.53
N ARG A 137 8.41 -3.32 8.11
CA ARG A 137 7.58 -3.90 7.04
C ARG A 137 6.09 -3.89 7.40
N SER A 138 5.74 -4.21 8.64
CA SER A 138 4.35 -4.15 9.14
C SER A 138 3.87 -2.72 9.28
N VAL A 139 4.74 -1.78 9.66
CA VAL A 139 4.43 -0.34 9.67
C VAL A 139 4.01 0.12 8.27
N PHE A 140 4.79 -0.20 7.24
CA PHE A 140 4.49 0.16 5.85
C PHE A 140 3.24 -0.53 5.29
N SER A 141 3.02 -1.81 5.64
CA SER A 141 1.78 -2.52 5.32
C SER A 141 0.55 -1.89 6.01
N GLY A 142 0.70 -1.44 7.26
CA GLY A 142 -0.33 -0.71 7.98
C GLY A 142 -0.64 0.64 7.35
N ILE A 143 0.38 1.39 6.91
CA ILE A 143 0.20 2.65 6.16
C ILE A 143 -0.58 2.41 4.87
N ARG A 144 -0.22 1.38 4.10
CA ARG A 144 -0.97 1.00 2.88
C ARG A 144 -2.43 0.74 3.20
N SER A 145 -2.71 -0.08 4.21
CA SER A 145 -4.08 -0.43 4.61
C SER A 145 -4.84 0.82 5.03
N ALA A 146 -4.24 1.69 5.85
CA ALA A 146 -4.85 2.95 6.26
C ALA A 146 -5.15 3.87 5.06
N MET A 147 -4.27 3.95 4.06
CA MET A 147 -4.55 4.72 2.84
C MET A 147 -5.78 4.19 2.10
N LEU A 148 -5.88 2.87 1.94
CA LEU A 148 -7.00 2.23 1.25
C LEU A 148 -8.31 2.40 2.04
N ASP A 149 -8.30 2.13 3.34
CA ASP A 149 -9.45 2.26 4.24
C ASP A 149 -9.92 3.72 4.34
N GLY A 150 -8.98 4.67 4.31
CA GLY A 150 -9.24 6.10 4.26
C GLY A 150 -9.72 6.60 2.89
N GLY A 151 -9.99 5.71 1.94
CA GLY A 151 -10.51 6.06 0.62
C GLY A 151 -9.57 6.96 -0.18
N ALA A 152 -8.25 6.72 -0.11
CA ALA A 152 -7.24 7.49 -0.82
C ALA A 152 -7.57 7.71 -2.30
N ARG A 153 -7.51 8.97 -2.74
CA ARG A 153 -7.64 9.39 -4.15
C ARG A 153 -6.54 10.37 -4.52
N LEU A 154 -6.12 10.38 -5.78
CA LEU A 154 -5.14 11.33 -6.28
C LEU A 154 -5.76 12.71 -6.51
N CYS A 155 -4.96 13.78 -6.36
CA CYS A 155 -5.40 15.14 -6.65
C CYS A 155 -5.72 15.27 -8.15
N PRO A 156 -6.97 15.59 -8.55
CA PRO A 156 -7.38 15.56 -9.97
C PRO A 156 -6.59 16.52 -10.88
N ARG A 157 -6.00 17.58 -10.31
CA ARG A 157 -5.28 18.63 -11.06
C ARG A 157 -3.77 18.59 -10.84
N CYS A 158 -3.33 18.02 -9.73
CA CYS A 158 -2.01 18.26 -9.18
C CYS A 158 -1.29 17.00 -8.69
N ALA A 159 -1.80 15.81 -9.01
CA ALA A 159 -1.22 14.54 -8.57
C ALA A 159 0.27 14.39 -8.92
N HIS A 160 0.71 14.98 -10.05
CA HIS A 160 2.11 14.95 -10.50
C HIS A 160 3.03 15.91 -9.74
N VAL A 161 2.49 16.86 -8.97
CA VAL A 161 3.28 17.85 -8.23
C VAL A 161 3.67 17.26 -6.87
N PRO A 162 4.97 17.08 -6.57
CA PRO A 162 5.40 16.47 -5.31
C PRO A 162 5.06 17.34 -4.10
N TYR A 163 5.03 16.72 -2.92
CA TYR A 163 5.00 17.43 -1.65
C TYR A 163 6.40 17.88 -1.25
N GLU A 164 6.49 19.09 -0.74
CA GLU A 164 7.72 19.60 -0.13
C GLU A 164 7.86 19.11 1.31
N GLU A 165 9.09 18.89 1.76
CA GLU A 165 9.37 18.45 3.14
C GLU A 165 8.88 19.47 4.18
N ALA A 166 9.14 20.76 3.95
CA ALA A 166 8.69 21.84 4.83
C ALA A 166 7.15 21.94 4.91
N GLU A 167 6.45 21.62 3.82
CA GLU A 167 4.98 21.54 3.79
C GLU A 167 4.47 20.41 4.69
N ALA A 168 5.08 19.22 4.58
CA ALA A 168 4.75 18.05 5.39
C ALA A 168 4.97 18.29 6.88
N HIS A 169 6.11 18.86 7.27
CA HIS A 169 6.37 19.19 8.67
C HIS A 169 5.35 20.18 9.24
N ARG A 170 5.06 21.27 8.51
CA ARG A 170 4.03 22.25 8.95
C ARG A 170 2.67 21.59 9.11
N ALA A 171 2.29 20.69 8.19
CA ALA A 171 1.01 19.99 8.28
C ALA A 171 0.96 19.00 9.45
N PHE A 172 2.04 18.23 9.66
CA PHE A 172 2.16 17.32 10.80
C PHE A 172 2.02 18.07 12.13
N TRP A 173 2.74 19.17 12.32
CA TRP A 173 2.68 19.93 13.57
C TRP A 173 1.30 20.52 13.86
N ARG A 174 0.53 20.91 12.84
CA ARG A 174 -0.86 21.34 13.03
C ARG A 174 -1.73 20.21 13.57
N VAL A 175 -1.59 19.00 13.03
CA VAL A 175 -2.35 17.81 13.45
C VAL A 175 -1.90 17.36 14.84
N ALA A 176 -0.59 17.26 15.08
CA ALA A 176 -0.03 16.89 16.38
C ALA A 176 -0.56 17.79 17.52
N ARG A 177 -0.61 19.12 17.30
CA ARG A 177 -1.18 20.06 18.28
C ARG A 177 -2.67 19.85 18.56
N GLN A 178 -3.45 19.43 17.56
CA GLN A 178 -4.87 19.13 17.74
C GLN A 178 -5.12 17.86 18.55
N HIS A 179 -4.17 16.90 18.49
CA HIS A 179 -4.28 15.61 19.17
C HIS A 179 -3.39 15.46 20.40
N GLY A 180 -2.68 16.53 20.82
CA GLY A 180 -1.78 16.50 21.97
C GLY A 180 -0.58 15.57 21.80
N TRP A 181 -0.12 15.36 20.56
CA TRP A 181 1.07 14.54 20.30
C TRP A 181 2.32 15.37 20.60
N GLU A 182 3.04 14.99 21.66
CA GLU A 182 4.35 15.54 21.99
C GLU A 182 5.46 14.83 21.19
N SER A 183 6.54 15.57 20.93
CA SER A 183 7.74 15.12 20.20
C SER A 183 8.78 14.50 21.11
#